data_AF-A0A7C2D4R6-F1
#
_entry.id   AF-A0A7C2D4R6-F1
#
_cell.length_a   1.000
_cell.length_b   1.000
_cell.length_c   1.000
_cell.angle_alpha   90.00
_cell.angle_beta   90.00
_cell.angle_gamma   90.00
#
_symmetry.space_group_name_H-M   'P 1'
#
loop_
_entity.id
_entity.type
_entity.pdbx_description
1 polymer ?
#
loop_
_entity_poly.entity_id
_entity_poly.type
_entity_poly.pdbx_seq_one_letter_code
_entity_poly.pdbx_strand_id
1 'polypeptide(L)'
;SQLGERRVRRGPNDVTAALTFDLPAQRRAAKSRDLAALARIEQFDQRERFARDQIAAEVRDAYSALKAAWERARVLREEVEVARQLEIAERVRFELGEGNLFLVNLREQATYETELREVAALTEYFRALALYEYAIAEAMSRPRTP
;
A
#
# COMPACT_ATOMS: atom_id res chain seq x y z
N SER A 1 -37.80 -59.90 49.53
CA SER A 1 -39.05 -60.30 48.85
C SER A 1 -38.69 -60.74 47.44
N GLN A 2 -38.29 -62.01 47.28
CA GLN A 2 -39.05 -63.10 46.68
C GLN A 2 -39.44 -62.94 45.19
N LEU A 3 -38.76 -63.77 44.39
CA LEU A 3 -39.25 -64.63 43.30
C LEU A 3 -39.53 -64.04 41.91
N GLY A 4 -38.88 -64.68 40.92
CA GLY A 4 -39.32 -64.68 39.53
C GLY A 4 -38.31 -65.26 38.55
N GLU A 5 -37.69 -66.41 38.84
CA GLU A 5 -36.97 -67.16 37.81
C GLU A 5 -37.96 -67.58 36.71
N ARG A 6 -37.85 -66.96 35.54
CA ARG A 6 -38.47 -67.48 34.31
C ARG A 6 -37.38 -68.02 33.40
N ARG A 7 -37.15 -69.33 33.50
CA ARG A 7 -36.41 -70.10 32.49
C ARG A 7 -37.18 -70.03 31.17
N VAL A 8 -36.62 -69.35 30.18
CA VAL A 8 -37.10 -69.43 28.79
C VAL A 8 -36.23 -70.45 28.05
N ARG A 9 -36.88 -71.50 27.54
CA ARG A 9 -36.27 -72.56 26.72
C ARG A 9 -35.71 -71.95 25.43
N ARG A 10 -34.45 -72.26 25.11
CA ARG A 10 -33.80 -71.95 23.83
C ARG A 10 -33.98 -73.14 22.89
N GLY A 11 -34.67 -72.97 21.78
CA GLY A 11 -34.79 -73.97 20.71
C GLY A 11 -33.55 -73.97 19.81
N PRO A 12 -33.26 -75.07 19.08
CA PRO A 12 -32.12 -75.14 18.18
C PRO A 12 -32.52 -74.49 16.85
N ASN A 13 -31.72 -73.53 16.38
CA ASN A 13 -31.78 -72.82 15.09
C ASN A 13 -32.26 -71.35 15.13
N ASP A 14 -31.61 -70.52 15.94
CA ASP A 14 -31.63 -69.06 15.73
C ASP A 14 -30.40 -68.65 14.90
N VAL A 15 -30.63 -68.20 13.67
CA VAL A 15 -29.64 -67.47 12.86
C VAL A 15 -29.91 -66.00 13.05
N THR A 16 -29.00 -65.30 13.72
CA THR A 16 -29.05 -63.84 13.87
C THR A 16 -28.14 -63.20 12.84
N ALA A 17 -28.73 -62.47 11.89
CA ALA A 17 -28.01 -61.59 10.98
C ALA A 17 -28.24 -60.13 11.40
N ALA A 18 -27.17 -59.38 11.66
CA ALA A 18 -27.23 -57.97 11.99
C ALA A 18 -26.45 -57.15 10.96
N LEU A 19 -27.08 -56.14 10.38
CA LEU A 19 -26.46 -55.13 9.51
C LEU A 19 -26.31 -53.83 10.31
N THR A 20 -25.08 -53.47 10.65
CA THR A 20 -24.78 -52.24 11.37
C THR A 20 -24.42 -51.14 10.37
N PHE A 21 -25.26 -50.12 10.24
CA PHE A 21 -24.96 -48.91 9.45
C PHE A 21 -24.57 -47.77 10.38
N ASP A 22 -23.30 -47.36 10.33
CA ASP A 22 -22.79 -46.22 11.09
C ASP A 22 -22.66 -45.00 10.15
N LEU A 23 -23.69 -44.13 10.16
CA LEU A 23 -23.81 -42.95 9.28
C LEU A 23 -23.89 -41.54 9.95
N PRO A 24 -23.36 -41.24 11.15
CA PRO A 24 -23.24 -39.85 11.63
C PRO A 24 -21.86 -39.20 11.47
N ALA A 25 -20.76 -39.95 11.66
CA ALA A 25 -19.41 -39.36 11.78
C ALA A 25 -18.81 -38.87 10.43
N GLN A 26 -18.95 -39.67 9.36
CA GLN A 26 -18.48 -39.28 8.02
C GLN A 26 -19.20 -38.05 7.46
N ARG A 27 -20.52 -37.93 7.71
CA ARG A 27 -21.30 -36.75 7.28
C ARG A 27 -20.90 -35.48 8.03
N ARG A 28 -20.56 -35.57 9.32
CA ARG A 28 -20.05 -34.42 10.10
C ARG A 28 -18.68 -33.96 9.59
N ALA A 29 -17.79 -34.90 9.24
CA ALA A 29 -16.48 -34.59 8.67
C ALA A 29 -16.56 -33.98 7.26
N ALA A 30 -17.53 -34.40 6.43
CA ALA A 30 -17.79 -33.76 5.15
C ALA A 30 -18.29 -32.32 5.33
N LYS A 31 -19.28 -32.10 6.21
CA LYS A 31 -19.81 -30.77 6.50
C LYS A 31 -18.76 -29.80 7.08
N SER A 32 -17.84 -30.28 7.93
CA SER A 32 -16.76 -29.44 8.45
C SER A 32 -15.73 -29.08 7.37
N ARG A 33 -15.47 -29.98 6.41
CA ARG A 33 -14.61 -29.68 5.25
C ARG A 33 -15.25 -28.61 4.35
N ASP A 34 -16.56 -28.68 4.13
CA ASP A 34 -17.28 -27.67 3.35
C ASP A 34 -17.22 -26.29 4.01
N LEU A 35 -17.47 -26.21 5.32
CA LEU A 35 -17.32 -24.98 6.10
C LEU A 35 -15.89 -24.43 6.05
N ALA A 36 -14.88 -25.30 6.16
CA ALA A 36 -13.49 -24.90 6.05
C ALA A 36 -13.12 -24.41 4.64
N ALA A 37 -13.71 -24.98 3.59
CA ALA A 37 -13.52 -24.53 2.21
C ALA A 37 -14.16 -23.15 1.99
N LEU A 38 -15.40 -22.94 2.47
CA LEU A 38 -16.08 -21.64 2.41
C LEU A 38 -15.30 -20.55 3.18
N ALA A 39 -14.79 -20.88 4.37
CA ALA A 39 -13.97 -19.96 5.14
C ALA A 39 -12.65 -19.59 4.42
N ARG A 40 -12.06 -20.52 3.66
CA ARG A 40 -10.88 -20.23 2.83
C ARG A 40 -11.22 -19.32 1.66
N ILE A 41 -12.37 -19.51 1.00
CA ILE A 41 -12.82 -18.63 -0.08
C ILE A 41 -12.99 -17.21 0.46
N GLU A 42 -13.69 -17.04 1.57
CA GLU A 42 -13.85 -15.73 2.21
C GLU A 42 -12.48 -15.12 2.58
N GLN A 43 -11.55 -15.92 3.09
CA GLN A 43 -10.20 -15.45 3.38
C GLN A 43 -9.47 -14.95 2.13
N PHE A 44 -9.62 -15.64 0.99
CA PHE A 44 -9.02 -15.20 -0.28
C PHE A 44 -9.66 -13.92 -0.79
N ASP A 45 -10.97 -13.78 -0.71
CA ASP A 45 -11.69 -12.55 -1.09
C ASP A 45 -11.22 -11.35 -0.26
N GLN A 46 -11.08 -11.52 1.06
CA GLN A 46 -10.58 -10.44 1.93
C GLN A 46 -9.13 -10.08 1.62
N ARG A 47 -8.27 -11.06 1.32
CA ARG A 47 -6.88 -10.82 0.90
C ARG A 47 -6.82 -10.07 -0.43
N GLU A 48 -7.67 -10.44 -1.39
CA GLU A 48 -7.75 -9.77 -2.68
C GLU A 48 -8.18 -8.31 -2.53
N ARG A 49 -9.25 -8.06 -1.75
CA ARG A 49 -9.72 -6.70 -1.45
C ARG A 49 -8.63 -5.87 -0.77
N PHE A 50 -8.00 -6.42 0.26
CA PHE A 50 -6.90 -5.75 0.96
C PHE A 50 -5.73 -5.40 0.02
N ALA A 51 -5.33 -6.33 -0.85
CA ALA A 51 -4.26 -6.08 -1.81
C ALA A 51 -4.64 -4.97 -2.82
N ARG A 52 -5.90 -4.95 -3.30
CA ARG A 52 -6.40 -3.88 -4.17
C ARG A 52 -6.40 -2.52 -3.47
N ASP A 53 -6.90 -2.47 -2.24
CA ASP A 53 -6.95 -1.23 -1.45
C ASP A 53 -5.55 -0.68 -1.18
N GLN A 54 -4.60 -1.59 -0.87
CA GLN A 54 -3.20 -1.24 -0.67
C GLN A 54 -2.56 -0.67 -1.94
N ILE A 55 -2.73 -1.32 -3.10
CA ILE A 55 -2.22 -0.80 -4.38
C ILE A 55 -2.81 0.57 -4.68
N ALA A 56 -4.13 0.73 -4.49
CA ALA A 56 -4.79 2.01 -4.73
C ALA A 56 -4.29 3.11 -3.79
N ALA A 57 -3.93 2.77 -2.55
CA ALA A 57 -3.33 3.72 -1.61
C ALA A 57 -1.90 4.10 -2.02
N GLU A 58 -1.04 3.13 -2.36
CA GLU A 58 0.35 3.33 -2.79
C GLU A 58 0.43 4.25 -4.03
N VAL A 59 -0.40 4.00 -5.05
CA VAL A 59 -0.43 4.84 -6.26
C VAL A 59 -0.93 6.25 -5.97
N ARG A 60 -1.93 6.41 -5.10
CA ARG A 60 -2.46 7.73 -4.72
C ARG A 60 -1.45 8.55 -3.92
N ASP A 61 -0.70 7.90 -3.03
CA ASP A 61 0.34 8.54 -2.25
C ASP A 61 1.49 9.02 -3.15
N ALA A 62 1.99 8.15 -4.03
CA ALA A 62 3.04 8.49 -4.99
C ALA A 62 2.62 9.64 -5.91
N TYR A 63 1.37 9.65 -6.40
CA TYR A 63 0.84 10.75 -7.21
C TYR A 63 0.77 12.07 -6.42
N SER A 64 0.35 12.01 -5.16
CA SER A 64 0.24 13.20 -4.31
C SER A 64 1.61 13.80 -4.01
N ALA A 65 2.61 12.94 -3.73
CA ALA A 65 4.01 13.34 -3.56
C ALA A 65 4.58 13.97 -4.84
N LEU A 66 4.34 13.36 -6.01
CA LEU A 66 4.75 13.91 -7.31
C LEU A 66 4.17 15.31 -7.54
N LYS A 67 2.87 15.49 -7.31
CA LYS A 67 2.21 16.79 -7.49
C LYS A 67 2.80 17.85 -6.56
N ALA A 68 3.05 17.51 -5.30
CA ALA A 68 3.65 18.42 -4.33
C ALA A 68 5.08 18.80 -4.71
N ALA A 69 5.89 17.83 -5.15
CA ALA A 69 7.26 18.07 -5.58
C ALA A 69 7.33 18.93 -6.85
N TRP A 70 6.43 18.71 -7.80
CA TRP A 70 6.31 19.54 -9.01
C TRP A 70 6.00 21.00 -8.66
N GLU A 71 5.01 21.23 -7.80
CA GLU A 71 4.62 22.58 -7.40
C GLU A 71 5.75 23.27 -6.63
N ARG A 72 6.47 22.54 -5.78
CA ARG A 72 7.65 23.06 -5.07
C ARG A 72 8.76 23.48 -6.03
N ALA A 73 9.04 22.66 -7.04
CA ALA A 73 10.04 22.98 -8.06
C ALA A 73 9.62 24.20 -8.90
N ARG A 74 8.32 24.36 -9.20
CA ARG A 74 7.78 25.53 -9.89
C ARG A 74 7.99 26.82 -9.08
N VAL A 75 7.61 26.80 -7.79
CA VAL A 75 7.77 27.96 -6.90
C VAL A 75 9.24 28.34 -6.72
N LEU A 76 10.13 27.36 -6.53
CA LEU A 76 11.56 27.64 -6.35
C LEU A 76 12.22 28.22 -7.61
N ARG A 77 11.77 27.81 -8.79
CA ARG A 77 12.20 28.45 -10.04
C ARG A 77 11.82 29.93 -10.08
N GLU A 78 10.60 30.26 -9.65
CA GLU A 78 10.15 31.66 -9.53
C GLU A 78 10.98 32.43 -8.49
N GLU A 79 11.32 31.81 -7.35
CA GLU A 79 12.21 32.40 -6.35
C GLU A 79 13.61 32.69 -6.91
N VAL A 80 14.19 31.81 -7.73
CA VAL A 80 15.49 32.03 -8.38
C VAL A 80 15.44 33.24 -9.31
N GLU A 81 14.38 33.36 -10.12
CA GLU A 81 14.22 34.51 -11.02
C GLU A 81 14.13 35.83 -10.26
N VAL A 82 13.38 35.86 -9.15
CA VAL A 82 13.31 37.05 -8.27
C VAL A 82 14.67 37.34 -7.61
N ALA A 83 15.37 36.32 -7.12
CA ALA A 83 16.68 36.49 -6.50
C ALA A 83 17.71 37.09 -7.47
N ARG A 84 17.75 36.59 -8.71
CA ARG A 84 18.60 37.13 -9.79
C ARG A 84 18.26 38.57 -10.13
N GLN A 85 16.98 38.94 -10.19
CA GLN A 85 16.57 40.33 -10.42
C GLN A 85 17.07 41.25 -9.29
N LEU A 86 17.01 40.81 -8.04
CA LEU A 86 17.52 41.57 -6.89
C LEU A 86 19.03 41.71 -6.92
N GLU A 87 19.76 40.66 -7.30
CA GLU A 87 21.21 40.70 -7.49
C GLU A 87 21.61 41.71 -8.57
N ILE A 88 20.96 41.67 -9.74
CA ILE A 88 21.20 42.62 -10.83
C ILE A 88 20.93 44.05 -10.34
N ALA A 89 19.81 44.28 -9.64
CA ALA A 89 19.47 45.60 -9.12
C ALA A 89 20.52 46.13 -8.13
N GLU A 90 21.04 45.28 -7.24
CA GLU A 90 22.07 45.66 -6.29
C GLU A 90 23.42 45.94 -6.96
N ARG A 91 23.78 45.16 -7.98
CA ARG A 91 24.96 45.39 -8.81
C ARG A 91 24.90 46.74 -9.54
N VAL A 92 23.74 47.07 -10.13
CA VAL A 92 23.53 48.38 -10.78
C VAL A 92 23.64 49.53 -9.77
N ARG A 93 23.05 49.40 -8.57
CA ARG A 93 23.16 50.43 -7.52
C ARG A 93 24.60 50.63 -7.07
N PHE A 94 25.37 49.56 -6.97
CA PHE A 94 26.81 49.63 -6.65
C PHE A 94 27.59 50.38 -7.75
N GLU A 95 27.34 50.09 -9.03
CA GLU A 95 27.97 50.78 -10.17
C GLU A 95 27.64 52.27 -10.23
N LEU A 96 26.45 52.66 -9.76
CA LEU A 96 26.03 54.06 -9.63
C LEU A 96 26.59 54.76 -8.37
N GLY A 97 27.32 54.04 -7.51
CA GLY A 97 27.89 54.57 -6.27
C GLY A 97 26.89 54.70 -5.11
N GLU A 98 25.69 54.14 -5.25
CA GLU A 98 24.62 54.16 -4.24
C GLU A 98 24.62 52.91 -3.33
N GLY A 99 25.45 51.92 -3.65
CA GLY A 99 25.56 50.64 -2.94
C GLY A 99 26.94 50.38 -2.34
N ASN A 100 27.15 49.18 -1.79
CA ASN A 100 28.46 48.72 -1.33
C ASN A 100 28.72 47.26 -1.76
N LEU A 101 30.01 46.88 -1.85
CA LEU A 101 30.41 45.54 -2.28
C LEU A 101 29.88 44.42 -1.37
N PHE A 102 29.69 44.70 -0.07
CA PHE A 102 29.15 43.73 0.87
C PHE A 102 27.70 43.35 0.52
N LEU A 103 26.85 44.32 0.13
CA LEU A 103 25.48 44.06 -0.29
C LEU A 103 25.41 43.27 -1.59
N VAL A 104 26.29 43.55 -2.56
CA VAL A 104 26.40 42.76 -3.80
C VAL A 104 26.73 41.30 -3.46
N ASN A 105 27.78 41.07 -2.66
CA ASN A 105 28.16 39.72 -2.23
C ASN A 105 27.01 39.00 -1.49
N LEU A 106 26.28 39.71 -0.62
CA LEU A 106 25.15 39.14 0.11
C LEU A 106 24.02 38.71 -0.85
N ARG A 107 23.76 39.48 -1.91
CA ARG A 107 22.78 39.12 -2.93
C ARG A 107 23.23 37.95 -3.79
N GLU A 108 24.47 37.94 -4.24
CA GLU A 108 25.05 36.82 -4.99
C GLU A 108 24.96 35.51 -4.16
N GLN A 109 25.26 35.56 -2.86
CA GLN A 109 25.10 34.41 -1.97
C GLN A 109 23.63 33.97 -1.83
N ALA A 110 22.70 34.91 -1.68
CA ALA A 110 21.27 34.60 -1.59
C ALA A 110 20.70 33.98 -2.88
N THR A 111 21.16 34.45 -4.05
CA THR A 111 20.84 33.83 -5.35
C THR A 111 21.35 32.41 -5.38
N TYR A 112 22.63 32.19 -5.05
CA TYR A 112 23.24 30.87 -5.04
C TYR A 112 22.52 29.88 -4.09
N GLU A 113 22.16 30.31 -2.89
CA GLU A 113 21.38 29.49 -1.95
C GLU A 113 20.01 29.12 -2.51
N THR A 114 19.38 30.01 -3.27
CA THR A 114 18.06 29.77 -3.89
C THR A 114 18.19 28.81 -5.08
N GLU A 115 19.23 28.93 -5.89
CA GLU A 115 19.55 27.99 -6.97
C GLU A 115 19.82 26.58 -6.43
N LEU A 116 20.57 26.45 -5.33
CA LEU A 116 20.75 25.16 -4.67
C LEU A 116 19.44 24.52 -4.22
N ARG A 117 18.51 25.33 -3.68
CA ARG A 117 17.18 24.86 -3.31
C ARG A 117 16.37 24.42 -4.54
N GLU A 118 16.44 25.14 -5.66
CA GLU A 118 15.80 24.73 -6.92
C GLU A 118 16.31 23.37 -7.39
N VAL A 119 17.64 23.16 -7.41
CA VAL A 119 18.24 21.88 -7.81
C VAL A 119 17.77 20.74 -6.91
N ALA A 120 17.71 20.96 -5.60
CA ALA A 120 17.20 19.98 -4.66
C ALA A 120 15.72 19.65 -4.91
N ALA A 121 14.89 20.66 -5.21
CA ALA A 121 13.48 20.45 -5.52
C ALA A 121 13.25 19.73 -6.85
N LEU A 122 14.05 20.01 -7.88
CA LEU A 122 14.03 19.28 -9.14
C LEU A 122 14.43 17.82 -8.95
N THR A 123 15.45 17.57 -8.12
CA THR A 123 15.88 16.20 -7.77
C THR A 123 14.74 15.43 -7.10
N GLU A 124 14.04 16.07 -6.15
CA GLU A 124 12.91 15.45 -5.46
C GLU A 124 11.72 15.21 -6.41
N TYR A 125 11.45 16.15 -7.32
CA TYR A 125 10.44 15.97 -8.37
C TYR A 125 10.72 14.75 -9.24
N PHE A 126 11.95 14.59 -9.75
CA PHE A 126 12.29 13.44 -10.58
C PHE A 126 12.28 12.13 -9.80
N ARG A 127 12.68 12.14 -8.52
CA ARG A 127 12.53 10.98 -7.65
C ARG A 127 11.06 10.60 -7.47
N ALA A 128 10.19 11.57 -7.18
CA ALA A 128 8.77 11.33 -7.00
C ALA A 128 8.10 10.82 -8.29
N LEU A 129 8.55 11.32 -9.45
CA LEU A 129 8.09 10.84 -10.76
C LEU A 129 8.45 9.36 -10.96
N ALA A 130 9.70 8.99 -10.71
CA ALA A 130 10.14 7.60 -10.82
C ALA A 130 9.39 6.67 -9.86
N LEU A 131 9.10 7.13 -8.63
CA LEU A 131 8.31 6.36 -7.66
C LEU A 131 6.85 6.18 -8.11
N TYR A 132 6.24 7.20 -8.70
CA TYR A 132 4.90 7.12 -9.25
C TYR A 132 4.83 6.16 -10.45
N GLU A 133 5.79 6.26 -11.38
CA GLU A 133 5.90 5.33 -12.51
C GLU A 133 6.09 3.89 -12.04
N TYR A 134 6.95 3.68 -11.04
CA TYR A 134 7.15 2.38 -10.40
C TYR A 134 5.85 1.85 -9.78
N ALA A 135 5.14 2.67 -8.99
CA ALA A 135 3.90 2.25 -8.34
C ALA A 135 2.83 1.83 -9.34
N ILE A 136 2.72 2.53 -10.48
CA ILE A 136 1.81 2.15 -11.56
C ILE A 136 2.27 0.86 -12.26
N ALA A 137 3.56 0.74 -12.57
CA ALA A 137 4.11 -0.47 -13.19
C ALA A 137 3.92 -1.69 -12.30
N GLU A 138 4.12 -1.56 -10.99
CA GLU A 138 3.86 -2.59 -10.01
C GLU A 138 2.36 -2.95 -9.96
N ALA A 139 1.49 -1.95 -9.94
CA ALA A 139 0.03 -2.16 -9.96
C ALA A 139 -0.43 -2.94 -11.21
N MET A 140 0.20 -2.71 -12.37
CA MET A 140 -0.12 -3.39 -13.62
C MET A 140 0.49 -4.79 -13.74
N SER A 141 1.64 -5.03 -13.12
CA SER A 141 2.39 -6.30 -13.24
C SER A 141 1.98 -7.36 -12.22
N ARG A 142 1.34 -6.99 -11.09
CA ARG A 142 0.83 -7.95 -10.11
C ARG A 142 -0.24 -8.85 -10.78
N PRO A 143 -0.03 -10.19 -10.82
CA PRO A 143 -0.94 -11.10 -11.51
C PRO A 143 -2.32 -11.05 -10.86
N ARG A 144 -3.38 -10.95 -11.68
CA ARG A 144 -4.74 -11.29 -11.26
C ARG A 144 -4.79 -12.80 -11.11
N THR A 145 -4.43 -13.29 -9.94
CA THR A 145 -4.65 -14.71 -9.64
C THR A 145 -6.16 -14.96 -9.69
N PRO A 146 -6.65 -15.89 -10.53
CA PRO A 146 -8.08 -16.21 -10.62
C PRO A 146 -8.60 -16.90 -9.36
#